data_AF-A0A6C0ENP4-F1
#
_entry.id   AF-A0A6C0ENP4-F1
#
_cell.length_a   1.000
_cell.length_b   1.000
_cell.length_c   1.000
_cell.angle_alpha   90.00
_cell.angle_beta   90.00
_cell.angle_gamma   90.00
#
_symmetry.space_group_name_H-M   'P 1'
#
loop_
_entity.id
_entity.type
_entity.pdbx_description
1 polymer ?
#
loop_
_entity_poly.entity_id
_entity_poly.type
_entity_poly.pdbx_seq_one_letter_code
_entity_poly.pdbx_strand_id
1 'polypeptide(L)'
;MPIVTFKISDELFQGYEVVLDLDYFETLEEIYAQVTKTLKTHLELHKFEQLLERLKGKKFHIHDETMGTILLKSQSEIVWVCSHC
;
A
#
# COMPACT_ATOMS: atom_id res chain seq x y z
N MET A 1 15.95 -0.67 -11.07
CA MET A 1 14.48 -0.81 -11.12
C MET A 1 14.04 -1.69 -9.95
N PRO A 2 13.89 -1.12 -8.74
CA PRO A 2 13.35 -1.81 -7.59
C PRO A 2 11.83 -1.92 -7.79
N ILE A 3 11.41 -2.95 -8.51
CA ILE A 3 10.00 -3.34 -8.57
C ILE A 3 9.68 -4.09 -7.28
N VAL A 4 8.76 -3.56 -6.48
CA VAL A 4 8.43 -4.09 -5.15
C VAL A 4 6.93 -4.35 -5.03
N THR A 5 6.57 -5.46 -4.38
CA THR A 5 5.19 -5.82 -4.08
C THR A 5 4.80 -5.31 -2.71
N PHE A 6 3.76 -4.48 -2.67
CA PHE A 6 3.13 -3.99 -1.45
C PHE A 6 1.83 -4.71 -1.20
N LYS A 7 1.56 -5.05 0.06
CA LYS A 7 0.32 -5.74 0.46
C LYS A 7 -0.32 -5.08 1.65
N ILE A 8 -1.63 -4.88 1.57
CA ILE A 8 -2.38 -4.30 2.68
C ILE A 8 -2.57 -5.34 3.79
N SER A 9 -2.34 -4.88 5.02
CA SER A 9 -2.66 -5.57 6.28
C SER A 9 -3.72 -4.76 7.03
N ASP A 10 -4.99 -5.11 6.83
CA ASP A 10 -6.16 -4.48 7.45
C ASP A 10 -7.29 -5.50 7.55
N GLU A 11 -8.18 -5.36 8.53
CA GLU A 11 -9.32 -6.28 8.73
C GLU A 11 -10.19 -6.49 7.48
N LEU A 12 -10.43 -5.44 6.69
CA LEU A 12 -11.33 -5.49 5.52
C LEU A 12 -10.57 -5.55 4.19
N PHE A 13 -9.34 -5.03 4.16
CA PHE A 13 -8.57 -4.85 2.94
C PHE A 13 -7.34 -5.76 2.85
N GLN A 14 -7.15 -6.67 3.82
CA GLN A 14 -6.08 -7.64 3.81
C GLN A 14 -6.08 -8.43 2.50
N GLY A 15 -4.89 -8.59 1.93
CA GLY A 15 -4.73 -9.36 0.69
C GLY A 15 -4.65 -8.51 -0.57
N TYR A 16 -5.04 -7.23 -0.51
CA TYR A 16 -4.91 -6.34 -1.66
C TYR A 16 -3.43 -6.04 -1.94
N GLU A 17 -3.00 -6.29 -3.18
CA GLU A 17 -1.61 -6.18 -3.61
C GLU A 17 -1.43 -5.13 -4.70
N VAL A 18 -0.33 -4.39 -4.62
CA VAL A 18 0.07 -3.40 -5.61
C VAL A 18 1.56 -3.55 -5.88
N VAL A 19 1.93 -3.66 -7.15
CA VAL A 19 3.33 -3.67 -7.58
C VAL A 19 3.70 -2.26 -8.02
N LEU A 20 4.76 -1.71 -7.43
CA LEU A 20 5.23 -0.35 -7.72
C LEU A 20 6.69 -0.39 -8.18
N ASP A 21 7.03 0.51 -9.10
CA ASP A 21 8.40 0.85 -9.44
C ASP A 21 8.87 2.00 -8.55
N LEU A 22 9.83 1.70 -7.67
CA LEU A 22 10.29 2.67 -6.66
C LEU A 22 11.15 3.79 -7.24
N ASP A 23 11.52 3.75 -8.52
CA ASP A 23 12.24 4.85 -9.18
C ASP A 23 11.39 6.14 -9.29
N TYR A 24 10.08 6.07 -9.00
CA TYR A 24 9.14 7.20 -9.02
C TYR A 24 8.75 7.76 -7.64
N PHE A 25 9.39 7.30 -6.57
CA PHE A 25 9.00 7.66 -5.19
C PHE A 25 10.22 8.08 -4.37
N GLU A 26 10.08 9.15 -3.59
CA GLU A 26 11.14 9.66 -2.73
C GLU A 26 10.89 9.31 -1.25
N THR A 27 9.62 9.09 -0.87
CA THR A 27 9.24 8.86 0.53
C THR A 27 8.32 7.65 0.72
N LEU A 28 8.33 7.08 1.93
CA LEU A 28 7.38 6.02 2.32
C LEU A 28 5.93 6.50 2.25
N GLU A 29 5.69 7.78 2.50
CA GLU A 29 4.37 8.39 2.45
C GLU A 29 3.77 8.38 1.04
N GLU A 30 4.56 8.75 0.03
CA GLU A 30 4.13 8.67 -1.36
C GLU A 30 3.80 7.24 -1.76
N ILE A 31 4.58 6.27 -1.27
CA ILE A 31 4.37 4.84 -1.55
C ILE A 31 3.04 4.36 -0.96
N TYR A 32 2.81 4.49 0.35
CA TYR A 32 1.56 4.00 0.94
C TYR A 32 0.35 4.82 0.48
N ALA A 33 0.52 6.10 0.15
CA ALA A 33 -0.53 6.92 -0.44
C ALA A 33 -0.91 6.39 -1.83
N GLN A 34 0.08 5.99 -2.65
CA GLN A 34 -0.18 5.38 -3.95
C GLN A 34 -0.86 4.01 -3.83
N VAL A 35 -0.44 3.15 -2.90
CA VAL A 35 -1.12 1.87 -2.63
C VAL A 35 -2.58 2.10 -2.21
N THR A 36 -2.82 3.03 -1.29
CA THR A 36 -4.16 3.39 -0.80
C THR A 36 -5.02 4.01 -1.91
N LYS A 37 -4.43 4.83 -2.77
CA LYS A 37 -5.10 5.43 -3.93
C LYS A 37 -5.52 4.35 -4.93
N THR A 38 -4.67 3.39 -5.22
CA THR A 38 -4.99 2.26 -6.11
C THR A 38 -6.15 1.44 -5.57
N LEU A 39 -6.16 1.11 -4.27
CA LEU A 39 -7.30 0.49 -3.61
C LEU A 39 -8.57 1.34 -3.77
N LYS A 40 -8.52 2.63 -3.43
CA LYS A 40 -9.66 3.54 -3.53
C LYS A 40 -10.22 3.58 -4.95
N THR A 41 -9.37 3.73 -5.96
CA THR A 41 -9.77 3.74 -7.37
C THR A 41 -10.44 2.43 -7.77
N HIS A 42 -9.92 1.28 -7.34
CA HIS A 42 -10.56 -0.01 -7.60
C HIS A 42 -11.96 -0.08 -6.97
N LEU A 43 -12.11 0.34 -5.71
CA LEU A 43 -13.40 0.36 -5.04
C LEU A 43 -14.41 1.32 -5.72
N GLU A 44 -13.95 2.48 -6.19
CA GLU A 44 -14.76 3.46 -6.94
C GLU A 44 -15.23 2.91 -8.29
N LEU A 45 -14.32 2.31 -9.06
CA LEU A 45 -14.62 1.72 -10.37
C LEU A 45 -15.70 0.64 -10.28
N HIS A 46 -15.71 -0.12 -9.18
CA HIS A 46 -16.66 -1.21 -8.95
C HIS A 46 -17.85 -0.84 -8.05
N LYS A 47 -17.99 0.45 -7.69
CA LYS A 47 -19.10 0.96 -6.87
C LYS A 47 -19.25 0.25 -5.51
N PHE A 48 -18.13 -0.12 -4.88
CA PHE A 48 -18.14 -0.68 -3.52
C PHE A 48 -18.29 0.42 -2.47
N GLU A 49 -19.42 1.13 -2.47
CA GLU A 49 -19.68 2.33 -1.67
C GLU A 49 -19.47 2.11 -0.16
N GLN A 50 -19.95 0.97 0.37
CA GLN A 50 -19.76 0.66 1.79
C GLN A 50 -18.28 0.50 2.16
N LEU A 51 -17.47 -0.12 1.30
CA LEU A 51 -16.04 -0.26 1.52
C LEU A 51 -15.31 1.09 1.37
N LEU A 52 -15.75 1.96 0.46
CA LEU A 52 -15.24 3.33 0.35
C LEU A 52 -15.46 4.13 1.62
N GLU A 53 -16.63 4.03 2.26
CA GLU A 53 -16.87 4.68 3.54
C GLU A 53 -15.96 4.14 4.65
N ARG A 54 -15.72 2.81 4.68
CA ARG A 54 -14.77 2.21 5.64
C ARG A 54 -13.34 2.66 5.39
N LEU A 55 -12.95 2.86 4.13
CA LEU A 55 -11.60 3.30 3.75
C LEU A 55 -11.30 4.73 4.24
N LYS A 56 -12.27 5.66 4.18
CA LYS A 56 -12.08 7.07 4.58
C LYS A 56 -11.58 7.27 6.01
N GLY A 57 -11.93 6.35 6.92
CA GLY A 57 -11.53 6.43 8.33
C GLY A 57 -10.17 5.82 8.65
N LYS A 58 -9.50 5.20 7.67
CA LYS A 58 -8.27 4.45 7.88
C LYS A 58 -7.05 5.32 7.57
N LYS A 59 -6.02 5.21 8.41
CA LYS A 59 -4.70 5.79 8.17
C LYS A 59 -3.74 4.66 7.92
N PHE A 60 -3.19 4.61 6.72
CA PHE A 60 -2.22 3.58 6.34
C PHE A 60 -0.80 4.08 6.49
N HIS A 61 0.11 3.16 6.79
CA HIS A 61 1.54 3.41 6.85
C HIS A 61 2.31 2.11 6.62
N ILE A 62 3.59 2.23 6.35
CA ILE A 62 4.51 1.09 6.26
C ILE A 62 5.14 0.89 7.64
N HIS A 63 5.00 -0.32 8.19
CA HIS A 63 5.59 -0.69 9.48
C HIS A 63 7.04 -1.15 9.33
N ASP A 64 7.87 -0.82 10.32
CA ASP A 64 9.18 -1.43 10.59
C ASP A 64 10.20 -1.38 9.44
N GLU A 65 9.96 -0.55 8.42
CA GLU A 65 10.79 -0.43 7.25
C GLU A 65 11.14 1.04 6.99
N THR A 66 12.34 1.25 6.45
CA THR A 66 12.79 2.53 5.92
C THR A 66 12.84 2.45 4.41
N MET A 67 12.89 3.61 3.73
CA MET A 67 13.07 3.61 2.27
C MET A 67 14.34 2.83 1.85
N GLY A 68 15.43 3.00 2.60
CA GLY A 68 16.68 2.28 2.35
C GLY A 68 16.57 0.76 2.50
N THR A 69 15.84 0.27 3.52
CA THR A 69 15.66 -1.19 3.71
C THR A 69 14.81 -1.78 2.60
N ILE A 70 13.74 -1.09 2.18
CA ILE A 70 12.89 -1.53 1.06
C ILE A 70 13.68 -1.64 -0.24
N LEU A 71 14.55 -0.67 -0.55
CA LEU A 71 15.36 -0.68 -1.77
C LEU A 71 16.37 -1.83 -1.84
N LEU A 72 16.74 -2.39 -0.69
CA LEU A 72 17.65 -3.53 -0.58
C LEU A 72 16.92 -4.88 -0.56
N LYS A 73 15.59 -4.90 -0.46
CA LYS A 73 14.81 -6.14 -0.45
C LYS A 73 14.90 -6.85 -1.79
N SER A 74 14.82 -8.17 -1.73
CA SER A 74 14.65 -9.00 -2.91
C SER A 74 13.26 -8.77 -3.52
N GLN A 75 13.13 -8.95 -4.84
CA GLN A 75 11.83 -8.78 -5.52
C GLN A 75 10.72 -9.74 -5.01
N SER A 76 11.10 -10.82 -4.32
CA SER A 76 10.17 -11.78 -3.73
C SER A 76 9.61 -11.36 -2.37
N GLU A 77 10.14 -10.31 -1.75
CA GLU A 77 9.70 -9.87 -0.43
C GLU A 77 8.52 -8.90 -0.52
N ILE A 78 7.53 -9.13 0.34
CA ILE A 78 6.34 -8.28 0.47
C ILE A 78 6.63 -7.18 1.49
N VAL A 79 6.30 -5.95 1.13
CA VAL A 79 6.26 -4.83 2.08
C VAL A 79 4.82 -4.61 2.53
N TRP A 80 4.60 -4.60 3.84
CA TRP A 80 3.26 -4.50 4.43
C TRP A 80 2.86 -3.04 4.63
N VAL A 81 1.64 -2.72 4.18
CA VAL A 81 0.97 -1.43 4.40
C VAL A 81 -0.18 -1.65 5.37
N CYS A 82 -0.01 -1.20 6.61
CA CYS A 82 -0.91 -1.47 7.73
C CYS A 82 -1.80 -0.28 8.04
N SER A 83 -3.02 -0.51 8.52
CA SER A 83 -3.93 0.53 9.03
C SER A 83 -3.98 0.65 10.56
N HIS A 84 -3.14 -0.13 11.23
CA HIS A 84 -3.04 -0.23 12.68
C HIS A 84 -1.59 0.06 13.07
N CYS A 85 -1.38 0.72 14.21
CA CYS A 85 -0.05 0.95 14.78
C CYS A 85 0.28 -0.11 15.83
#